data_AF-A0A0W0UIR1-F1
#
_entry.id   AF-A0A0W0UIR1-F1
#
_cell.length_a   1.000
_cell.length_b   1.000
_cell.length_c   1.000
_cell.angle_alpha   90.00
_cell.angle_beta   90.00
_cell.angle_gamma   90.00
#
_symmetry.space_group_name_H-M   'P 1'
#
loop_
_entity.id
_entity.type
_entity.pdbx_description
1 polymer ?
#
loop_
_entity_poly.entity_id
_entity_poly.type
_entity_poly.pdbx_seq_one_letter_code
_entity_poly.pdbx_strand_id
1 'polypeptide(L)'
;MFFVKRLLRFFKSQKQPSHIIPVKEPVNLPSNEIDPNSFFNPNKSSSIIQERMKFFAHAQMKDLAEVGEKKALGYLPLETIRNAGFDAFHVSRFLQKNGLTVFIIPAPLPEEIYAYDSTIEKFVHVQTKQTFEVIPRGNFLTIKSGALVAFDKKAIDAFLQEKKEFIYHENQQETNEDYKWPSEANAFVNMLFRKQASSSLMNHFIHCIYTSMPTAITSNVNRPEC
;
A
#
# COMPACT_ATOMS: atom_id res chain seq x y z
N MET A 1 35.00 -1.59 43.90
CA MET A 1 36.28 -0.86 43.80
C MET A 1 36.73 -0.92 42.34
N PHE A 2 36.22 -0.03 41.48
CA PHE A 2 36.94 1.13 40.92
C PHE A 2 38.41 0.86 40.56
N PHE A 3 38.77 0.92 39.26
CA PHE A 3 39.59 2.04 38.76
C PHE A 3 39.54 2.18 37.24
N VAL A 4 39.20 3.39 36.82
CA VAL A 4 39.30 4.00 35.49
C VAL A 4 40.70 4.58 35.31
N LYS A 5 41.31 4.50 34.12
CA LYS A 5 42.33 5.43 33.57
C LYS A 5 42.36 5.24 32.04
N ARG A 6 41.66 6.04 31.23
CA ARG A 6 42.01 7.40 30.73
C ARG A 6 43.46 7.48 30.22
N LEU A 7 43.64 7.40 28.90
CA LEU A 7 44.77 8.00 28.21
C LEU A 7 44.25 8.98 27.16
N LEU A 8 44.69 10.22 27.29
CA LEU A 8 44.38 11.38 26.45
C LEU A 8 45.71 11.90 25.91
N ARG A 9 45.66 12.45 24.68
CA ARG A 9 46.64 13.31 24.00
C ARG A 9 47.75 12.60 23.21
N PHE A 10 47.69 12.76 21.89
CA PHE A 10 48.79 13.37 21.14
C PHE A 10 48.22 14.14 19.93
N PHE A 11 48.16 15.47 20.06
CA PHE A 11 48.15 16.39 18.92
C PHE A 11 49.60 16.58 18.50
N LYS A 12 49.93 16.34 17.23
CA LYS A 12 51.12 16.90 16.59
C LYS A 12 50.80 17.23 15.13
N SER A 13 50.51 18.51 14.93
CA SER A 13 50.93 19.36 13.82
C SER A 13 51.58 18.65 12.63
N GLN A 14 50.89 18.62 11.49
CA GLN A 14 51.55 18.57 10.18
C GLN A 14 51.09 19.74 9.30
N LYS A 15 52.10 20.35 8.68
CA LYS A 15 52.08 21.56 7.86
C LYS A 15 51.28 21.35 6.58
N GLN A 16 50.59 22.42 6.16
CA GLN A 16 50.09 22.57 4.78
C GLN A 16 51.25 22.55 3.77
N PRO A 17 51.04 21.94 2.60
CA PRO A 17 51.61 22.41 1.35
C PRO A 17 50.55 23.18 0.56
N SER A 18 50.88 24.43 0.23
CA SER A 18 50.20 25.29 -0.71
C SER A 18 50.20 24.67 -2.12
N HIS A 19 49.03 24.23 -2.60
CA HIS A 19 48.81 24.03 -4.02
C HIS A 19 47.88 25.11 -4.57
N ILE A 20 48.47 25.96 -5.39
CA ILE A 20 47.81 26.96 -6.23
C ILE A 20 46.99 26.18 -7.27
N ILE A 21 45.67 26.36 -7.26
CA ILE A 21 44.77 25.90 -8.32
C ILE A 21 44.35 27.17 -9.11
N PRO A 22 44.50 27.20 -10.45
CA PRO A 22 44.12 28.36 -11.23
C PRO A 22 42.60 28.53 -11.26
N VAL A 23 42.15 29.76 -11.05
CA VAL A 23 40.76 30.21 -11.16
C VAL A 23 40.28 29.98 -12.59
N LYS A 24 39.33 29.05 -12.78
CA LYS A 24 38.52 28.98 -14.00
C LYS A 24 37.33 29.93 -13.85
N GLU A 25 37.09 30.71 -14.89
CA GLU A 25 35.97 31.64 -15.07
C GLU A 25 34.60 31.01 -14.74
N PRO A 26 33.61 31.80 -14.32
CA PRO A 26 32.27 31.30 -14.08
C PRO A 26 31.65 30.81 -15.39
N VAL A 27 31.27 29.53 -15.40
CA VAL A 27 30.46 28.92 -16.46
C VAL A 27 29.10 29.61 -16.45
N ASN A 28 28.79 30.35 -17.52
CA ASN A 28 27.44 30.81 -17.82
C ASN A 28 26.54 29.58 -18.00
N LEU A 29 25.74 29.25 -16.99
CA LEU A 29 24.59 28.36 -17.19
C LEU A 29 23.57 29.10 -18.07
N PRO A 30 23.01 28.48 -19.12
CA PRO A 30 21.88 29.06 -19.82
C PRO A 30 20.71 29.14 -18.83
N SER A 31 20.27 30.37 -18.59
CA SER A 31 19.00 30.68 -17.94
C SER A 31 17.88 30.08 -18.78
N ASN A 32 17.48 28.84 -18.46
CA ASN A 32 16.20 28.31 -18.88
C ASN A 32 15.12 29.10 -18.14
N GLU A 33 14.68 30.19 -18.74
CA GLU A 33 13.38 30.77 -18.43
C GLU A 33 12.34 29.66 -18.62
N ILE A 34 11.85 29.14 -17.50
CA ILE A 34 10.67 28.27 -17.50
C ILE A 34 9.52 29.20 -17.88
N ASP A 35 9.10 29.13 -19.14
CA ASP A 35 7.90 29.81 -19.61
C ASP A 35 6.71 29.31 -18.76
N PRO A 36 6.11 30.18 -17.91
CA PRO A 36 4.98 29.80 -17.07
C PRO A 36 3.73 29.42 -17.88
N ASN A 37 3.72 29.67 -19.19
CA ASN A 37 2.65 29.27 -20.10
C ASN A 37 2.86 27.87 -20.72
N SER A 38 3.97 27.17 -20.44
CA SER A 38 4.18 25.79 -20.91
C SER A 38 3.28 24.75 -20.21
N PHE A 39 2.49 25.17 -19.21
CA PHE A 39 1.63 24.30 -18.41
C PHE A 39 0.27 23.99 -19.06
N PHE A 40 -0.13 24.71 -20.10
CA PHE A 40 -1.35 24.43 -20.85
C PHE A 40 -1.02 23.96 -22.26
N ASN A 41 -0.51 22.74 -22.36
CA ASN A 41 -0.54 22.01 -23.61
C ASN A 41 -1.88 21.25 -23.71
N PRO A 42 -2.85 21.68 -24.53
CA PRO A 42 -4.14 21.00 -24.68
C PRO A 42 -4.00 19.56 -25.22
N ASN A 43 -2.85 19.19 -25.78
CA ASN A 43 -2.56 17.82 -26.18
C ASN A 43 -2.22 16.88 -25.00
N LYS A 44 -1.87 17.44 -23.83
CA LYS A 44 -1.57 16.65 -22.62
C LYS A 44 -2.84 16.25 -21.86
N SER A 45 -3.91 17.02 -21.96
CA SER A 45 -5.21 16.66 -21.37
C SER A 45 -5.90 15.56 -22.17
N SER A 46 -5.81 15.59 -23.51
CA SER A 46 -6.33 14.52 -24.36
C SER A 46 -5.58 13.20 -24.17
N SER A 47 -4.25 13.24 -24.00
CA SER A 47 -3.45 12.04 -23.72
C SER A 47 -3.79 11.39 -22.38
N ILE A 48 -3.98 12.19 -21.32
CA ILE A 48 -4.34 11.70 -19.98
C ILE A 48 -5.75 11.07 -19.98
N ILE A 49 -6.70 11.67 -20.69
CA ILE A 49 -8.06 11.12 -20.83
C ILE A 49 -8.03 9.78 -21.58
N GLN A 50 -7.24 9.69 -22.66
CA GLN A 50 -7.07 8.43 -23.40
C GLN A 50 -6.42 7.35 -22.56
N GLU A 51 -5.38 7.67 -21.78
CA GLU A 51 -4.72 6.73 -20.88
C GLU A 51 -5.67 6.21 -19.79
N ARG A 52 -6.50 7.11 -19.23
CA ARG A 52 -7.57 6.73 -18.29
C ARG A 52 -8.57 5.77 -18.92
N MET A 53 -9.08 6.08 -20.11
CA MET A 53 -10.02 5.19 -20.81
C MET A 53 -9.39 3.82 -21.12
N LYS A 54 -8.12 3.82 -21.56
CA LYS A 54 -7.36 2.58 -21.77
C LYS A 54 -7.24 1.76 -20.49
N PHE A 55 -6.97 2.40 -19.34
CA PHE A 55 -6.89 1.72 -18.06
C PHE A 55 -8.19 0.99 -17.69
N PHE A 56 -9.33 1.69 -17.72
CA PHE A 56 -10.63 1.09 -17.34
C PHE A 56 -11.10 0.00 -18.31
N ALA A 57 -10.65 0.03 -19.57
CA ALA A 57 -10.95 -0.99 -20.56
C ALA A 57 -9.95 -2.17 -20.55
N HIS A 58 -8.83 -2.08 -19.83
CA HIS A 58 -7.76 -3.08 -19.91
C HIS A 58 -8.08 -4.32 -19.07
N ALA A 59 -8.08 -5.51 -19.71
CA ALA A 59 -8.47 -6.76 -19.05
C ALA A 59 -7.64 -7.09 -17.80
N GLN A 60 -6.32 -6.84 -17.83
CA GLN A 60 -5.45 -7.07 -16.67
C GLN A 60 -5.66 -6.06 -15.53
N MET A 61 -6.26 -4.89 -15.80
CA MET A 61 -6.50 -3.85 -14.79
C MET A 61 -7.87 -3.99 -14.12
N LYS A 62 -8.67 -4.98 -14.54
CA LYS A 62 -10.05 -5.19 -14.10
C LYS A 62 -10.22 -5.10 -12.59
N ASP A 63 -9.31 -5.70 -11.83
CA ASP A 63 -9.41 -5.73 -10.37
C ASP A 63 -9.35 -4.33 -9.72
N LEU A 64 -8.58 -3.39 -10.26
CA LEU A 64 -8.59 -1.99 -9.80
C LEU A 64 -9.64 -1.14 -10.53
N ALA A 65 -9.93 -1.45 -11.79
CA ALA A 65 -10.88 -0.70 -12.61
C ALA A 65 -12.33 -0.84 -12.13
N GLU A 66 -12.70 -1.95 -11.50
CA GLU A 66 -14.05 -2.22 -11.01
C GLU A 66 -14.33 -1.69 -9.59
N VAL A 67 -13.30 -1.16 -8.91
CA VAL A 67 -13.43 -0.65 -7.53
C VAL A 67 -14.28 0.63 -7.50
N GLY A 68 -15.25 0.68 -6.58
CA GLY A 68 -16.20 1.79 -6.44
C GLY A 68 -17.42 1.67 -7.36
N GLU A 69 -17.39 0.78 -8.36
CA GLU A 69 -18.54 0.52 -9.23
C GLU A 69 -19.18 -0.85 -8.93
N LYS A 70 -18.37 -1.91 -8.87
CA LYS A 70 -18.85 -3.29 -8.69
C LYS A 70 -18.40 -3.92 -7.39
N LYS A 71 -17.29 -3.45 -6.84
CA LYS A 71 -16.68 -3.99 -5.61
C LYS A 71 -16.05 -2.91 -4.77
N ALA A 72 -15.94 -3.18 -3.47
CA ALA A 72 -15.43 -2.20 -2.51
C ALA A 72 -13.90 -2.17 -2.42
N LEU A 73 -13.21 -3.27 -2.72
CA LEU A 73 -11.75 -3.41 -2.59
C LEU A 73 -11.12 -4.09 -3.81
N GLY A 74 -9.97 -3.60 -4.22
CA GLY A 74 -9.14 -4.21 -5.24
C GLY A 74 -7.65 -4.01 -4.98
N TYR A 75 -6.84 -4.89 -5.56
CA TYR A 75 -5.40 -4.77 -5.51
C TYR A 75 -4.76 -5.39 -6.76
N LEU A 76 -3.67 -4.80 -7.23
CA LEU A 76 -2.86 -5.37 -8.31
C LEU A 76 -1.37 -5.23 -8.00
N PRO A 77 -0.56 -6.27 -8.29
CA PRO A 77 0.90 -6.13 -8.25
C PRO A 77 1.35 -4.98 -9.15
N LEU A 78 2.30 -4.18 -8.66
CA LEU A 78 2.91 -3.06 -9.38
C LEU A 78 3.56 -3.54 -10.68
N GLU A 79 4.12 -4.75 -10.68
CA GLU A 79 4.65 -5.38 -11.89
C GLU A 79 3.57 -5.64 -12.93
N THR A 80 2.38 -6.12 -12.53
CA THR A 80 1.24 -6.31 -13.44
C THR A 80 0.82 -4.99 -14.08
N ILE A 81 0.76 -3.91 -13.29
CA ILE A 81 0.43 -2.56 -13.79
C ILE A 81 1.48 -2.10 -14.81
N ARG A 82 2.76 -2.24 -14.48
CA ARG A 82 3.88 -1.87 -15.36
C ARG A 82 3.90 -2.69 -16.65
N ASN A 83 3.70 -4.00 -16.57
CA ASN A 83 3.71 -4.89 -17.72
C ASN A 83 2.53 -4.64 -18.66
N ALA A 84 1.41 -4.13 -18.15
CA ALA A 84 0.28 -3.65 -18.94
C ALA A 84 0.51 -2.26 -19.58
N GLY A 85 1.69 -1.66 -19.38
CA GLY A 85 2.06 -0.37 -19.96
C GLY A 85 1.55 0.85 -19.19
N PHE A 86 1.12 0.68 -17.93
CA PHE A 86 0.67 1.78 -17.08
C PHE A 86 1.72 2.15 -16.03
N ASP A 87 1.72 3.42 -15.64
CA ASP A 87 2.49 3.91 -14.51
C ASP A 87 1.65 3.88 -13.22
N ALA A 88 2.19 3.25 -12.17
CA ALA A 88 1.47 3.08 -10.90
C ALA A 88 1.15 4.40 -10.21
N PHE A 89 1.99 5.43 -10.36
CA PHE A 89 1.72 6.75 -9.80
C PHE A 89 0.54 7.40 -10.52
N HIS A 90 0.50 7.40 -11.84
CA HIS A 90 -0.65 7.90 -12.61
C HIS A 90 -1.94 7.13 -12.30
N VAL A 91 -1.87 5.80 -12.26
CA VAL A 91 -3.02 4.95 -11.87
C VAL A 91 -3.53 5.32 -10.48
N SER A 92 -2.64 5.48 -9.50
CA SER A 92 -3.02 5.89 -8.14
C SER A 92 -3.76 7.23 -8.12
N ARG A 93 -3.31 8.20 -8.93
CA ARG A 93 -3.94 9.52 -9.06
C ARG A 93 -5.29 9.43 -9.74
N PHE A 94 -5.47 8.55 -10.73
CA PHE A 94 -6.77 8.34 -11.37
C PHE A 94 -7.79 7.76 -10.41
N LEU A 95 -7.40 6.75 -9.63
CA LEU A 95 -8.25 6.12 -8.63
C LEU A 95 -8.62 7.11 -7.51
N GLN A 96 -7.66 7.90 -7.03
CA GLN A 96 -7.91 8.98 -6.05
C GLN A 96 -8.89 10.04 -6.59
N LYS A 97 -8.76 10.44 -7.86
CA LYS A 97 -9.69 11.39 -8.49
C LYS A 97 -11.11 10.83 -8.64
N ASN A 98 -11.27 9.51 -8.64
CA ASN A 98 -12.57 8.84 -8.59
C ASN A 98 -13.12 8.71 -7.16
N GLY A 99 -12.45 9.28 -6.15
CA GLY A 99 -12.90 9.24 -4.75
C GLY A 99 -12.45 7.98 -3.99
N LEU A 100 -11.59 7.15 -4.57
CA LEU A 100 -11.08 5.95 -3.91
C LEU A 100 -9.92 6.29 -2.98
N THR A 101 -9.82 5.53 -1.89
CA THR A 101 -8.64 5.53 -1.03
C THR A 101 -7.62 4.55 -1.60
N VAL A 102 -6.36 4.96 -1.65
CA VAL A 102 -5.30 4.22 -2.33
C VAL A 102 -4.05 4.19 -1.47
N PHE A 103 -3.39 3.05 -1.37
CA PHE A 103 -2.06 2.94 -0.80
C PHE A 103 -1.22 1.92 -1.56
N ILE A 104 0.11 2.07 -1.47
CA ILE A 104 1.06 1.16 -2.08
C ILE A 104 1.65 0.30 -0.97
N ILE A 105 1.64 -1.01 -1.18
CA ILE A 105 2.44 -1.94 -0.41
C ILE A 105 3.80 -2.01 -1.11
N PRO A 106 4.90 -1.57 -0.49
CA PRO A 106 6.20 -1.54 -1.16
C PRO A 106 6.66 -2.95 -1.55
N ALA A 107 7.54 -3.05 -2.54
CA ALA A 107 8.18 -4.31 -2.87
C ALA A 107 9.17 -4.68 -1.74
N PRO A 108 9.17 -5.93 -1.26
CA PRO A 108 9.95 -6.32 -0.12
C PRO A 108 11.39 -6.64 -0.51
N LEU A 109 12.32 -6.39 0.39
CA LEU A 109 13.59 -7.10 0.36
C LEU A 109 13.38 -8.54 0.84
N PRO A 110 14.20 -9.52 0.42
CA PRO A 110 14.08 -10.92 0.85
C PRO A 110 14.05 -11.10 2.37
N GLU A 111 14.75 -10.23 3.10
CA GLU A 111 14.84 -10.18 4.56
C GLU A 111 13.54 -9.71 5.24
N GLU A 112 12.56 -9.27 4.46
CA GLU A 112 11.33 -8.67 4.97
C GLU A 112 10.10 -9.50 4.60
N ILE A 113 10.28 -10.62 3.89
CA ILE A 113 9.17 -11.43 3.37
C ILE A 113 8.60 -12.33 4.46
N TYR A 114 7.28 -12.28 4.61
CA TYR A 114 6.50 -13.22 5.40
C TYR A 114 5.68 -14.12 4.47
N ALA A 115 5.83 -15.43 4.61
CA ALA A 115 5.08 -16.43 3.86
C ALA A 115 4.04 -17.08 4.77
N TYR A 116 2.82 -17.29 4.29
CA TYR A 116 1.81 -18.04 5.05
C TYR A 116 2.07 -19.54 4.91
N ASP A 117 2.21 -20.24 6.04
CA ASP A 117 2.26 -21.68 6.13
C ASP A 117 0.87 -22.20 6.54
N SER A 118 0.20 -22.86 5.61
CA SER A 118 -1.15 -23.40 5.81
C SER A 118 -1.19 -24.61 6.74
N THR A 119 -0.07 -25.29 7.01
CA THR A 119 -0.05 -26.46 7.88
C THR A 119 -0.11 -26.06 9.35
N ILE A 120 0.47 -24.93 9.71
CA ILE A 120 0.48 -24.39 11.07
C ILE A 120 -0.37 -23.12 11.23
N GLU A 121 -1.04 -22.70 10.16
CA GLU A 121 -1.91 -21.52 10.09
C GLU A 121 -1.24 -20.22 10.55
N LYS A 122 0.05 -20.07 10.25
CA LYS A 122 0.86 -18.91 10.69
C LYS A 122 1.69 -18.34 9.55
N PHE A 123 2.04 -17.07 9.68
CA PHE A 123 3.05 -16.44 8.85
C PHE A 123 4.44 -16.77 9.38
N VAL A 124 5.31 -17.23 8.49
CA VAL A 124 6.71 -17.50 8.77
C VAL A 124 7.54 -16.41 8.12
N HIS A 125 8.33 -15.71 8.93
CA HIS A 125 9.34 -14.80 8.40
C HIS A 125 10.41 -15.60 7.66
N VAL A 126 10.59 -15.33 6.36
CA VAL A 126 11.35 -16.21 5.47
C VAL A 126 12.80 -16.34 5.90
N GLN A 127 13.42 -15.27 6.41
CA GLN A 127 14.81 -15.26 6.83
C GLN A 127 15.01 -15.85 8.24
N THR A 128 14.26 -15.37 9.24
CA THR A 128 14.48 -15.74 10.66
C THR A 128 13.74 -17.00 11.08
N LYS A 129 12.80 -17.49 10.24
CA LYS A 129 11.89 -18.61 10.53
C LYS A 129 10.98 -18.41 11.75
N GLN A 130 10.90 -17.18 12.26
CA GLN A 130 9.97 -16.83 13.34
C GLN A 130 8.52 -16.89 12.83
N THR A 131 7.61 -17.35 13.68
CA THR A 131 6.19 -17.52 13.36
C THR A 131 5.36 -16.39 13.95
N PHE A 132 4.37 -15.91 13.20
CA PHE A 132 3.48 -14.82 13.55
C PHE A 132 2.04 -15.17 13.15
N GLU A 133 1.07 -14.83 14.00
CA GLU A 133 -0.35 -14.91 13.64
C GLU A 133 -0.77 -13.73 12.75
N VAL A 134 -0.18 -12.56 13.03
CA VAL A 134 -0.34 -11.33 12.27
C VAL A 134 1.02 -10.71 12.01
N ILE A 135 1.24 -10.25 10.79
CA ILE A 135 2.50 -9.60 10.41
C ILE A 135 2.63 -8.25 11.14
N PRO A 136 3.75 -7.94 11.79
CA PRO A 136 3.92 -6.70 12.57
C PRO A 136 3.63 -5.42 11.76
N ARG A 137 3.09 -4.38 12.43
CA ARG A 137 2.87 -3.06 11.81
C ARG A 137 4.20 -2.46 11.35
N GLY A 138 4.22 -1.82 10.19
CA GLY A 138 5.43 -1.21 9.63
C GLY A 138 6.30 -2.16 8.82
N ASN A 139 6.18 -3.48 9.01
CA ASN A 139 6.92 -4.51 8.27
C ASN A 139 6.06 -5.09 7.13
N PHE A 140 5.59 -4.20 6.25
CA PHE A 140 4.46 -4.40 5.31
C PHE A 140 4.69 -5.36 4.14
N LEU A 141 5.21 -6.56 4.37
CA LEU A 141 5.90 -7.26 3.31
C LEU A 141 5.50 -8.75 3.24
N THR A 142 4.28 -8.97 2.77
CA THR A 142 3.69 -10.31 2.55
C THR A 142 3.88 -10.74 1.09
N ILE A 143 3.39 -11.91 0.67
CA ILE A 143 3.34 -12.25 -0.77
C ILE A 143 2.54 -11.24 -1.62
N LYS A 144 1.67 -10.43 -1.00
CA LYS A 144 0.89 -9.36 -1.65
C LYS A 144 1.62 -8.01 -1.65
N SER A 145 2.89 -8.00 -1.25
CA SER A 145 3.77 -6.84 -1.35
C SER A 145 4.08 -6.47 -2.80
N GLY A 146 4.57 -5.25 -3.00
CA GLY A 146 4.73 -4.67 -4.32
C GLY A 146 3.40 -4.56 -5.05
N ALA A 147 2.34 -4.11 -4.37
CA ALA A 147 1.00 -3.98 -4.94
C ALA A 147 0.41 -2.57 -4.71
N LEU A 148 -0.41 -2.14 -5.67
CA LEU A 148 -1.30 -0.99 -5.51
C LEU A 148 -2.64 -1.50 -5.00
N VAL A 149 -3.10 -0.97 -3.88
CA VAL A 149 -4.41 -1.29 -3.29
C VAL A 149 -5.31 -0.06 -3.43
N ALA A 150 -6.55 -0.27 -3.86
CA ALA A 150 -7.57 0.77 -3.88
C ALA A 150 -8.89 0.25 -3.30
N PHE A 151 -9.59 1.11 -2.58
CA PHE A 151 -10.90 0.78 -2.02
C PHE A 151 -11.80 2.00 -1.89
N ASP A 152 -13.11 1.76 -1.97
CA ASP A 152 -14.10 2.75 -1.60
C ASP A 152 -14.27 2.74 -0.08
N LYS A 153 -13.74 3.77 0.58
CA LYS A 153 -13.77 3.86 2.04
C LYS A 153 -15.20 3.81 2.60
N LYS A 154 -16.14 4.51 1.97
CA LYS A 154 -17.53 4.59 2.46
C LYS A 154 -18.20 3.24 2.34
N ALA A 155 -17.92 2.52 1.26
CA ALA A 155 -18.43 1.17 1.06
C ALA A 155 -17.92 0.19 2.12
N ILE A 156 -16.60 0.21 2.38
CA ILE A 156 -16.02 -0.63 3.43
C ILE A 156 -16.58 -0.25 4.81
N ASP A 157 -16.65 1.04 5.14
CA ASP A 157 -17.25 1.50 6.40
C ASP A 157 -18.71 0.99 6.54
N ALA A 158 -19.49 0.94 5.45
CA ALA A 158 -20.84 0.39 5.47
C ALA A 158 -20.86 -1.12 5.78
N PHE A 159 -19.99 -1.92 5.14
CA PHE A 159 -19.83 -3.35 5.46
C PHE A 159 -19.46 -3.56 6.93
N LEU A 160 -18.50 -2.79 7.44
CA LEU A 160 -18.05 -2.88 8.84
C LEU A 160 -19.15 -2.48 9.82
N GLN A 161 -19.94 -1.47 9.48
CA GLN A 161 -21.06 -1.02 10.31
C GLN A 161 -22.20 -2.04 10.34
N GLU A 162 -22.53 -2.66 9.21
CA GLU A 162 -23.56 -3.72 9.13
C GLU A 162 -23.18 -4.94 9.98
N LYS A 163 -21.89 -5.30 9.99
CA LYS A 163 -21.37 -6.47 10.72
C LYS A 163 -20.65 -6.10 12.03
N LYS A 164 -20.97 -4.94 12.63
CA LYS A 164 -20.27 -4.43 13.82
C LYS A 164 -20.31 -5.41 15.01
N GLU A 165 -21.47 -5.97 15.32
CA GLU A 165 -21.63 -6.93 16.42
C GLU A 165 -20.83 -8.21 16.16
N PHE A 166 -20.83 -8.68 14.91
CA PHE A 166 -20.01 -9.82 14.50
C PHE A 166 -18.51 -9.56 14.72
N ILE A 167 -18.00 -8.40 14.28
CA ILE A 167 -16.60 -8.00 14.50
C ILE A 167 -16.29 -7.90 15.99
N TYR A 168 -17.21 -7.37 16.80
CA TYR A 168 -17.06 -7.33 18.25
C TYR A 168 -16.90 -8.72 18.84
N HIS A 169 -17.75 -9.68 18.46
CA HIS A 169 -17.68 -11.06 18.93
C HIS A 169 -16.41 -11.79 18.50
N GLU A 170 -15.99 -11.65 17.25
CA GLU A 170 -14.69 -12.17 16.76
C GLU A 170 -13.54 -11.65 17.62
N ASN A 171 -13.56 -10.35 17.94
CA ASN A 171 -12.52 -9.72 18.73
C ASN A 171 -12.52 -10.13 20.22
N GLN A 172 -13.58 -10.72 20.75
CA GLN A 172 -13.58 -11.27 22.12
C GLN A 172 -12.71 -12.52 22.23
N GLN A 173 -12.49 -13.23 21.13
CA GLN A 173 -11.66 -14.43 21.08
C GLN A 173 -10.18 -14.10 20.88
N GLU A 174 -9.87 -12.86 20.49
CA GLU A 174 -8.52 -12.38 20.23
C GLU A 174 -7.93 -11.71 21.47
N THR A 175 -6.96 -12.39 22.09
CA THR A 175 -6.29 -11.91 23.30
C THR A 175 -5.28 -10.80 23.04
N ASN A 176 -4.75 -10.72 21.81
CA ASN A 176 -3.80 -9.69 21.43
C ASN A 176 -4.51 -8.50 20.78
N GLU A 177 -4.50 -7.34 21.45
CA GLU A 177 -5.13 -6.11 20.95
C GLU A 177 -4.63 -5.70 19.56
N ASP A 178 -3.35 -5.93 19.24
CA ASP A 178 -2.80 -5.57 17.94
C ASP A 178 -3.32 -6.45 16.79
N TYR A 179 -3.94 -7.58 17.10
CA TYR A 179 -4.44 -8.57 16.15
C TYR A 179 -5.95 -8.49 15.96
N LYS A 180 -6.65 -7.68 16.76
CA LYS A 180 -8.09 -7.47 16.63
C LYS A 180 -8.45 -6.83 15.29
N TRP A 181 -9.57 -7.26 14.72
CA TRP A 181 -10.14 -6.69 13.50
C TRP A 181 -10.59 -5.25 13.76
N PRO A 182 -10.05 -4.26 13.02
CA PRO A 182 -10.45 -2.87 13.19
C PRO A 182 -11.87 -2.59 12.69
N SER A 183 -12.54 -1.61 13.28
CA SER A 183 -13.87 -1.16 12.84
C SER A 183 -13.83 0.00 11.83
N GLU A 184 -12.64 0.51 11.51
CA GLU A 184 -12.45 1.62 10.57
C GLU A 184 -11.84 1.08 9.27
N ALA A 185 -12.33 1.55 8.12
CA ALA A 185 -11.96 1.00 6.81
C ALA A 185 -10.45 0.99 6.51
N ASN A 186 -9.70 2.07 6.76
CA ASN A 186 -8.27 2.09 6.46
C ASN A 186 -7.53 1.05 7.28
N ALA A 187 -7.77 1.02 8.58
CA ALA A 187 -7.14 0.07 9.48
C ALA A 187 -7.57 -1.38 9.17
N PHE A 188 -8.84 -1.59 8.83
CA PHE A 188 -9.36 -2.91 8.49
C PHE A 188 -8.74 -3.44 7.20
N VAL A 189 -8.76 -2.64 6.12
CA VAL A 189 -8.12 -3.01 4.85
C VAL A 189 -6.64 -3.27 5.07
N ASN A 190 -5.96 -2.47 5.90
CA ASN A 190 -4.57 -2.73 6.27
C ASN A 190 -4.39 -4.10 6.96
N MET A 191 -5.31 -4.48 7.86
CA MET A 191 -5.31 -5.76 8.55
C MET A 191 -5.54 -6.94 7.59
N LEU A 192 -6.36 -6.78 6.54
CA LEU A 192 -6.61 -7.83 5.53
C LEU A 192 -5.33 -8.32 4.83
N PHE A 193 -4.31 -7.48 4.75
CA PHE A 193 -3.04 -7.84 4.14
C PHE A 193 -2.04 -8.40 5.15
N ARG A 194 -2.36 -8.43 6.45
CA ARG A 194 -1.44 -8.80 7.54
C ARG A 194 -1.91 -9.98 8.38
N LYS A 195 -3.22 -10.26 8.36
CA LYS A 195 -3.87 -11.31 9.15
C LYS A 195 -4.69 -12.22 8.23
N GLN A 196 -4.63 -13.53 8.48
CA GLN A 196 -5.61 -14.47 7.95
C GLN A 196 -6.82 -14.53 8.88
N ALA A 197 -8.01 -14.66 8.31
CA ALA A 197 -9.21 -14.86 9.11
C ALA A 197 -9.25 -16.28 9.65
N SER A 198 -9.35 -16.38 10.98
CA SER A 198 -9.39 -17.65 11.69
C SER A 198 -10.77 -18.29 11.61
N SER A 199 -11.84 -17.50 11.59
CA SER A 199 -13.20 -18.02 11.47
C SER A 199 -13.65 -18.09 10.01
N SER A 200 -14.48 -19.10 9.70
CA SER A 200 -15.12 -19.23 8.39
C SER A 200 -16.03 -18.04 8.08
N LEU A 201 -16.69 -17.48 9.11
CA LEU A 201 -17.55 -16.30 9.00
C LEU A 201 -16.74 -15.06 8.61
N MET A 202 -15.59 -14.82 9.24
CA MET A 202 -14.73 -13.68 8.89
C MET A 202 -14.14 -13.87 7.49
N ASN A 203 -13.72 -15.09 7.13
CA ASN A 203 -13.28 -15.39 5.77
C ASN A 203 -14.36 -15.09 4.73
N HIS A 204 -15.61 -15.48 5.01
CA HIS A 204 -16.73 -15.18 4.14
C HIS A 204 -17.00 -13.67 4.04
N PHE A 205 -17.04 -12.96 5.17
CA PHE A 205 -17.21 -11.50 5.18
C PHE A 205 -16.10 -10.77 4.38
N ILE A 206 -14.85 -11.19 4.54
CA ILE A 206 -13.72 -10.66 3.76
C ILE A 206 -13.91 -10.96 2.27
N HIS A 207 -14.36 -12.16 1.92
CA HIS A 207 -14.67 -12.51 0.54
C HIS A 207 -15.73 -11.57 -0.05
N CYS A 208 -16.79 -11.25 0.69
CA CYS A 208 -17.83 -10.31 0.25
C CYS A 208 -17.26 -8.93 -0.05
N ILE A 209 -16.34 -8.43 0.78
CA ILE A 209 -15.65 -7.15 0.56
C ILE A 209 -14.84 -7.15 -0.76
N TYR A 210 -14.22 -8.28 -1.11
CA TYR A 210 -13.43 -8.40 -2.34
C TYR A 210 -14.28 -8.56 -3.60
N THR A 211 -15.48 -9.13 -3.50
CA THR A 211 -16.28 -9.50 -4.67
C THR A 211 -17.48 -8.59 -4.91
N SER A 212 -17.94 -7.88 -3.88
CA SER A 212 -19.20 -7.15 -3.89
C SER A 212 -19.05 -5.72 -3.40
N MET A 213 -19.87 -4.83 -3.93
CA MET A 213 -20.11 -3.50 -3.39
C MET A 213 -21.29 -3.59 -2.42
N PRO A 214 -21.27 -2.94 -1.25
CA PRO A 214 -22.47 -2.86 -0.43
C PRO A 214 -23.51 -2.14 -1.25
N THR A 215 -24.66 -2.80 -1.45
CA THR A 215 -25.77 -2.19 -2.14
C THR A 215 -26.16 -0.92 -1.39
N ALA A 216 -26.18 0.21 -2.09
CA ALA A 216 -26.96 1.35 -1.64
C ALA A 216 -28.34 0.81 -1.27
N ILE A 217 -28.81 1.16 -0.07
CA ILE A 217 -30.01 0.65 0.59
C ILE A 217 -31.24 0.96 -0.29
N THR A 218 -31.45 0.20 -1.35
CA THR A 218 -32.63 0.27 -2.20
C THR A 218 -32.96 -1.14 -2.67
N SER A 219 -33.95 -1.70 -1.98
CA SER A 219 -34.88 -2.77 -2.36
C SER A 219 -34.31 -4.17 -2.70
N ASN A 220 -34.65 -5.11 -1.80
CA ASN A 220 -35.08 -6.49 -2.05
C ASN A 220 -34.76 -7.05 -3.45
N VAL A 221 -33.60 -7.68 -3.58
CA VAL A 221 -33.39 -8.75 -4.57
C VAL A 221 -32.60 -9.84 -3.86
N ASN A 222 -33.17 -11.04 -3.78
CA ASN A 222 -32.48 -12.27 -3.37
C ASN A 222 -31.26 -12.48 -4.26
N ARG A 223 -30.11 -11.98 -3.81
CA ARG A 223 -28.79 -12.39 -4.28
C ARG A 223 -28.25 -13.39 -3.26
N PRO A 224 -27.44 -14.38 -3.68
CA PRO A 224 -26.71 -15.20 -2.72
C PRO A 224 -26.00 -14.26 -1.75
N GLU A 225 -26.26 -14.45 -0.45
CA GLU A 225 -25.81 -13.56 0.61
C GLU A 225 -24.30 -13.32 0.47
N CYS A 226 -23.97 -12.06 0.17
CA CYS A 226 -22.68 -11.45 0.44
C CYS A 226 -22.95 -10.37 1.50
#